data_AF-A0A965FGD2-F1
#
_entry.id   AF-A0A965FGD2-F1
#
_cell.length_a   1.000
_cell.length_b   1.000
_cell.length_c   1.000
_cell.angle_alpha   90.00
_cell.angle_beta   90.00
_cell.angle_gamma   90.00
#
_symmetry.space_group_name_H-M   'P 1'
#
loop_
_entity.id
_entity.type
_entity.pdbx_description
1 polymer ?
#
loop_
_entity_poly.entity_id
_entity_poly.type
_entity_poly.pdbx_seq_one_letter_code
_entity_poly.pdbx_strand_id
1 'polypeptide(L)'
;MRGTCFEGDSGLLNVIPPVLVADYNKALHELRLTNGSLIKGIPASEPERFRGPQFHGGWCDELAAWEYIQDSWDQIQFGMRLKLQTMKTRIIVTTTPKPRDLRTSSGRS
;
A
#
# COMPACT_ATOMS: atom_id res chain seq x y z
N MET A 1 3.14 9.75 -3.23
CA MET A 1 3.86 8.45 -3.23
C MET A 1 5.23 8.70 -3.82
N ARG A 2 6.30 8.21 -3.19
CA ARG A 2 7.65 8.35 -3.76
C ARG A 2 7.87 7.21 -4.76
N GLY A 3 8.41 7.51 -5.95
CA GLY A 3 8.73 6.51 -6.98
C GLY A 3 9.67 5.39 -6.48
N THR A 4 10.34 5.61 -5.34
CA THR A 4 11.24 4.68 -4.65
C THR A 4 10.66 3.28 -4.45
N CYS A 5 9.36 3.11 -4.14
CA CYS A 5 8.78 1.78 -3.95
C CYS A 5 8.75 0.93 -5.25
N PHE A 6 8.80 1.58 -6.41
CA PHE A 6 8.84 0.91 -7.71
C PHE A 6 10.26 0.90 -8.29
N GLU A 7 10.92 2.05 -8.31
CA GLU A 7 12.17 2.29 -9.04
C GLU A 7 13.42 2.31 -8.14
N GLY A 8 13.27 2.31 -6.81
CA GLY A 8 14.41 2.31 -5.90
C GLY A 8 15.22 1.01 -5.96
N ASP A 9 16.40 0.97 -5.36
CA ASP A 9 17.28 -0.20 -5.38
C ASP A 9 16.62 -1.48 -4.85
N SER A 10 15.70 -1.33 -3.88
CA SER A 10 14.85 -2.42 -3.37
C SER A 10 13.39 -2.32 -3.84
N GLY A 11 13.14 -1.54 -4.89
CA GLY A 11 11.83 -1.33 -5.48
C GLY A 11 11.34 -2.54 -6.27
N LEU A 12 10.03 -2.57 -6.52
CA LEU A 12 9.36 -3.70 -7.18
C LEU A 12 9.98 -4.08 -8.54
N LEU A 13 10.47 -3.11 -9.32
CA LEU A 13 11.08 -3.38 -10.63
C LEU A 13 12.43 -4.11 -10.53
N ASN A 14 13.15 -3.96 -9.42
CA ASN A 14 14.42 -4.64 -9.18
C ASN A 14 14.24 -6.02 -8.53
N VAL A 15 13.14 -6.20 -7.78
CA VAL A 15 12.83 -7.46 -7.08
C VAL A 15 12.05 -8.44 -7.96
N ILE A 16 11.16 -7.95 -8.82
CA ILE A 16 10.34 -8.80 -9.69
C ILE A 16 11.18 -9.19 -10.93
N PRO A 17 11.30 -10.49 -11.27
CA PRO A 17 11.99 -10.92 -12.47
C PRO A 17 11.45 -10.19 -13.72
N PRO A 18 12.31 -9.57 -14.56
CA PRO A 18 11.87 -8.78 -15.71
C PRO A 18 10.96 -9.55 -16.69
N VAL A 19 11.15 -10.87 -16.80
CA VAL A 19 10.30 -11.76 -17.62
C VAL A 19 8.84 -11.81 -17.17
N LEU A 20 8.55 -11.46 -15.93
CA LEU A 20 7.19 -11.40 -15.38
C LEU A 20 6.55 -10.02 -15.53
N VAL A 21 7.33 -8.99 -15.88
CA VAL A 21 6.84 -7.62 -16.07
C VAL A 21 6.36 -7.47 -17.51
N ALA A 22 5.07 -7.20 -17.68
CA ALA A 22 4.48 -6.93 -18.99
C ALA A 22 4.55 -5.45 -19.37
N ASP A 23 4.24 -4.56 -18.42
CA ASP A 23 4.26 -3.11 -18.64
C ASP A 23 4.40 -2.36 -17.31
N TYR A 24 5.06 -1.19 -17.35
CA TYR A 24 5.17 -0.29 -16.20
C TYR A 24 4.89 1.15 -16.62
N ASN A 25 3.81 1.72 -16.06
CA ASN A 25 3.45 3.11 -16.25
C ASN A 25 3.87 3.94 -15.03
N LYS A 26 4.96 4.70 -15.18
CA LYS A 26 5.50 5.57 -14.14
C LYS A 26 4.55 6.68 -13.69
N ALA A 27 3.81 7.28 -14.62
CA ALA A 27 2.92 8.40 -14.32
C ALA A 27 1.69 7.97 -13.50
N LEU A 28 1.20 6.75 -13.74
CA LEU A 28 0.06 6.19 -13.01
C LEU A 28 0.47 5.34 -11.81
N HIS A 29 1.78 5.08 -11.64
CA HIS A 29 2.32 4.11 -10.67
C HIS A 29 1.66 2.73 -10.81
N GLU A 30 1.53 2.25 -12.04
CA GLU A 30 0.92 0.95 -12.36
C GLU A 30 1.94 -0.01 -12.95
N LEU A 31 2.01 -1.22 -12.40
CA LEU A 31 2.86 -2.31 -12.88
C LEU A 31 1.96 -3.50 -13.26
N ARG A 32 2.01 -3.91 -14.53
CA ARG A 32 1.26 -5.06 -15.06
C ARG A 32 2.20 -6.25 -15.20
N LEU A 33 1.76 -7.40 -14.72
CA LEU A 33 2.48 -8.66 -14.85
C LEU A 33 1.92 -9.49 -16.03
N THR A 34 2.75 -10.36 -16.59
CA THR A 34 2.39 -11.21 -17.75
C THR A 34 1.24 -12.17 -17.47
N ASN A 35 0.96 -12.47 -16.20
CA ASN A 35 -0.18 -13.28 -15.76
C ASN A 35 -1.50 -12.47 -15.61
N GLY A 36 -1.51 -11.19 -15.97
CA GLY A 36 -2.68 -10.31 -15.86
C GLY A 36 -2.82 -9.60 -14.50
N SER A 37 -1.92 -9.85 -13.54
CA SER A 37 -1.94 -9.13 -12.25
C SER A 37 -1.57 -7.67 -12.42
N LEU A 38 -2.25 -6.78 -11.69
CA LEU A 38 -1.97 -5.35 -11.64
C LEU A 38 -1.55 -4.96 -10.23
N ILE A 39 -0.38 -4.34 -10.12
CA ILE A 39 0.10 -3.68 -8.89
C ILE A 39 -0.06 -2.19 -9.11
N LYS A 40 -0.80 -1.53 -8.21
CA LYS A 40 -1.09 -0.09 -8.30
C LYS A 40 -0.58 0.63 -7.05
N GLY A 41 0.21 1.68 -7.27
CA GLY A 41 0.66 2.59 -6.24
C GLY A 41 -0.40 3.63 -5.93
N ILE A 42 -0.83 3.71 -4.68
CA ILE A 42 -1.79 4.73 -4.21
C ILE A 42 -1.12 5.54 -3.10
N PRO A 43 -1.06 6.87 -3.23
CA PRO A 43 -0.53 7.72 -2.17
C PRO A 43 -1.46 7.71 -0.94
N ALA A 44 -0.89 7.43 0.24
CA ALA A 44 -1.62 7.47 1.51
C ALA A 44 -2.12 8.86 1.92
N SER A 45 -1.62 9.92 1.29
CA SER A 45 -2.07 11.30 1.47
C SER A 45 -3.41 11.60 0.78
N GLU A 46 -3.93 10.68 -0.04
CA GLU A 46 -5.20 10.83 -0.74
C GLU A 46 -6.14 9.63 -0.43
N PRO A 47 -6.74 9.57 0.78
CA PRO A 47 -7.54 8.43 1.23
C PRO A 47 -8.67 8.05 0.27
N GLU A 48 -9.26 9.03 -0.42
CA GLU A 48 -10.36 8.80 -1.37
C GLU A 48 -9.96 7.91 -2.54
N ARG A 49 -8.68 7.87 -2.92
CA ARG A 49 -8.21 7.00 -4.01
C ARG A 49 -8.27 5.51 -3.69
N PHE A 50 -8.37 5.15 -2.41
CA PHE A 50 -8.59 3.77 -2.00
C PHE A 50 -10.06 3.34 -2.16
N ARG A 51 -10.99 4.31 -2.30
CA ARG A 51 -12.41 4.02 -2.51
C ARG A 51 -12.69 3.65 -3.96
N GLY A 52 -13.37 2.52 -4.17
CA GLY A 52 -13.83 2.07 -5.48
C GLY A 52 -13.06 0.84 -5.99
N PRO A 53 -11.71 0.88 -6.04
CA PRO A 53 -10.92 -0.29 -6.38
C PRO A 53 -11.13 -1.45 -5.40
N GLN A 54 -10.97 -2.65 -5.95
CA GLN A 54 -11.16 -3.90 -5.26
C GLN A 54 -9.85 -4.67 -5.35
N PHE A 55 -9.26 -4.99 -4.20
CA PHE A 55 -7.89 -5.51 -4.15
C PHE A 55 -7.85 -6.93 -3.61
N HIS A 56 -6.95 -7.73 -4.18
CA HIS A 56 -6.63 -9.09 -3.71
C HIS A 56 -5.59 -9.09 -2.58
N GLY A 57 -4.90 -7.97 -2.37
CA GLY A 57 -3.94 -7.78 -1.31
C GLY A 57 -3.37 -6.36 -1.32
N GLY A 58 -2.70 -5.97 -0.24
CA GLY A 58 -2.13 -4.64 -0.08
C GLY A 58 -0.77 -4.65 0.60
N TRP A 59 0.07 -3.69 0.24
CA TRP A 59 1.30 -3.38 0.95
C TRP A 59 1.27 -1.91 1.36
N CYS A 60 1.34 -1.67 2.67
CA CYS A 60 1.35 -0.33 3.26
C CYS A 60 2.76 -0.03 3.77
N ASP A 61 3.46 0.84 3.04
CA ASP A 61 4.82 1.23 3.39
C ASP A 61 4.87 2.50 4.26
N GLU A 62 5.79 2.52 5.22
CA GLU A 62 5.96 3.57 6.23
C GLU A 62 4.65 4.02 6.90
N LEU A 63 3.80 3.08 7.32
CA LEU A 63 2.46 3.38 7.85
C LEU A 63 2.47 4.42 9.00
N ALA A 64 3.48 4.41 9.88
CA ALA A 64 3.59 5.38 10.97
C ALA A 64 3.88 6.82 10.52
N ALA A 65 4.24 7.05 9.25
CA ALA A 65 4.48 8.36 8.67
C ALA A 65 3.27 8.91 7.92
N TRP A 66 2.17 8.17 7.81
CA TRP A 66 0.99 8.61 7.09
C TRP A 66 0.25 9.70 7.88
N GLU A 67 -0.04 10.82 7.22
CA GLU A 67 -0.78 11.94 7.80
C GLU A 67 -2.23 11.54 8.16
N TYR A 68 -2.90 10.85 7.25
CA TYR A 68 -4.28 10.38 7.39
C TYR A 68 -4.34 8.87 7.63
N ILE A 69 -3.56 8.37 8.60
CA ILE A 69 -3.42 6.93 8.84
C ILE A 69 -4.76 6.21 9.03
N GLN A 70 -5.66 6.77 9.86
CA GLN A 70 -6.93 6.13 10.20
C GLN A 70 -7.86 6.08 8.98
N ASP A 71 -8.06 7.22 8.31
CA ASP A 71 -8.95 7.31 7.15
C ASP A 71 -8.46 6.43 5.99
N SER A 72 -7.16 6.47 5.67
CA SER A 72 -6.57 5.62 4.64
C SER A 72 -6.67 4.14 5.01
N TRP A 73 -6.42 3.79 6.27
CA TRP A 73 -6.53 2.41 6.74
C TRP A 73 -7.95 1.87 6.63
N ASP A 74 -8.95 2.66 7.02
CA ASP A 74 -10.35 2.25 6.96
C ASP A 74 -10.82 2.07 5.51
N GLN A 75 -10.43 2.95 4.59
CA GLN A 75 -10.73 2.77 3.17
C GLN A 75 -10.05 1.54 2.57
N ILE A 76 -8.79 1.26 2.94
CA ILE A 76 -8.09 0.04 2.51
C ILE A 76 -8.83 -1.21 2.98
N GLN A 77 -9.25 -1.25 4.25
CA GLN A 77 -9.99 -2.39 4.80
C GLN A 77 -11.29 -2.66 4.02
N PHE A 78 -12.00 -1.62 3.58
CA PHE A 78 -13.21 -1.80 2.76
C PHE A 78 -12.92 -2.33 1.36
N GLY A 79 -11.78 -1.98 0.74
CA GLY A 79 -11.36 -2.45 -0.59
C GLY A 79 -10.78 -3.87 -0.60
N MET A 80 -10.33 -4.37 0.55
CA MET A 80 -9.68 -5.69 0.69
C MET A 80 -10.70 -6.82 0.87
N ARG A 81 -11.63 -6.95 -0.08
CA ARG A 81 -12.72 -7.95 -0.04
C ARG A 81 -12.71 -8.97 -1.17
N LEU A 82 -11.78 -8.88 -2.13
CA LEU A 82 -11.66 -9.88 -3.19
C LEU A 82 -10.84 -11.08 -2.72
N LYS A 83 -11.50 -12.24 -2.66
CA LYS A 83 -10.85 -13.53 -2.44
C LYS A 83 -10.69 -14.22 -3.79
N LEU A 84 -9.47 -14.63 -4.13
CA LEU A 84 -9.28 -15.61 -5.20
C LEU A 84 -9.58 -16.99 -4.62
N GLN A 85 -10.09 -17.91 -5.45
CA GLN A 85 -10.35 -19.29 -5.03
C GLN A 85 -9.11 -19.96 -4.42
N THR A 86 -7.93 -19.54 -4.88
CA THR A 86 -6.62 -20.05 -4.45
C THR A 86 -5.92 -19.18 -3.40
N MET A 87 -6.42 -17.98 -3.09
CA MET A 87 -5.71 -17.03 -2.22
C MET A 87 -6.65 -16.15 -1.38
N LYS A 88 -6.42 -16.14 -0.06
CA LYS A 88 -7.04 -15.20 0.87
C LYS A 88 -6.40 -13.82 0.73
N THR A 89 -7.21 -12.77 0.88
CA THR A 89 -6.74 -11.39 0.94
C THR A 89 -5.76 -11.19 2.09
N ARG A 90 -4.61 -10.55 1.83
CA ARG A 90 -3.57 -10.26 2.83
C ARG A 90 -3.11 -8.81 2.70
N ILE A 91 -2.83 -8.19 3.84
CA ILE A 91 -2.21 -6.87 3.91
C ILE A 91 -0.88 -7.02 4.64
N ILE A 92 0.18 -6.51 4.03
CA ILE A 92 1.52 -6.43 4.64
C ILE A 92 1.77 -4.97 4.99
N VAL A 93 2.23 -4.73 6.21
CA VAL A 93 2.56 -3.39 6.70
C VAL A 93 4.05 -3.35 7.03
N THR A 94 4.77 -2.42 6.42
CA THR A 94 6.16 -2.09 6.77
C THR A 94 6.18 -0.70 7.39
N THR A 95 6.89 -0.54 8.50
CA THR A 95 7.05 0.78 9.13
C THR A 95 8.28 0.79 10.02
N THR A 96 8.96 1.93 10.08
CA THR A 96 9.85 2.22 11.20
C THR A 96 9.01 2.70 12.38
N PRO A 97 9.22 2.21 13.61
CA PRO A 97 8.52 2.73 14.78
C PRO A 97 8.87 4.21 14.97
N LYS A 98 7.88 5.09 14.88
CA LYS A 98 7.98 6.44 15.44
C LYS A 98 7.40 6.41 16.85
N PRO A 99 8.02 7.05 17.87
CA PRO A 99 7.35 7.27 19.13
C PRO A 99 6.09 8.09 18.84
N ARG A 100 4.90 7.50 19.05
CA ARG A 100 3.68 8.29 19.17
C ARG A 100 3.68 8.82 20.60
N ASP A 101 3.56 10.13 20.77
CA ASP A 101 3.43 10.74 22.09
C ASP A 101 2.36 9.99 22.87
N LEU A 102 2.78 9.28 23.91
CA LEU A 102 1.90 8.66 24.87
C LEU A 102 1.31 9.82 25.68
N ARG A 103 0.23 10.44 25.17
CA ARG A 103 -0.56 11.38 25.95
C ARG A 103 -1.22 10.60 27.08
N THR A 104 -0.50 10.40 28.17
CA THR A 104 -1.10 10.16 29.47
C THR A 104 -1.96 11.38 29.75
N SER A 105 -3.27 11.27 29.57
CA SER A 105 -4.19 12.18 30.22
C SER A 105 -4.10 11.91 31.72
N SER A 106 -3.07 12.46 32.36
CA SER A 106 -3.03 12.65 33.80
C SER A 106 -3.98 13.81 34.13
N GLY A 107 -5.28 13.54 34.00
CA GLY A 107 -6.33 14.37 34.58
C GLY A 107 -6.40 14.04 36.07
N ARG A 108 -5.57 14.71 36.86
CA ARG A 108 -5.67 14.76 38.31
C ARG A 108 -6.39 16.05 38.67
N SER A 109 -7.67 15.95 39.02
CA SER A 109 -8.42 16.76 40.01
C SER A 109 -9.90 16.48 39.87
#